data_AF-A0A4R1WNF9-F1
#
_entry.id   AF-A0A4R1WNF9-F1
#
_cell.length_a   1.000
_cell.length_b   1.000
_cell.length_c   1.000
_cell.angle_alpha   90.00
_cell.angle_beta   90.00
_cell.angle_gamma   90.00
#
_symmetry.space_group_name_H-M   'P 1'
#
loop_
_entity.id
_entity.type
_entity.pdbx_description
1 polymer ?
#
loop_
_entity_poly.entity_id
_entity_poly.type
_entity_poly.pdbx_seq_one_letter_code
_entity_poly.pdbx_strand_id
1 'polypeptide(L)'
;MKLYLVKEDEQVVWVAALAHETMYGYVPNTGKFHDNNALRNDFYLERHFTYQEIGSAEARRLIADGIEPFDETEADEALAEWHADNKALDPAEVLSMAAGFNP
;
A
#
# COMPACT_ATOMS: atom_id res chain seq x y z
N MET A 1 9.02 -9.04 5.20
CA MET A 1 8.01 -8.19 4.51
C MET A 1 8.68 -7.59 3.30
N LYS A 2 7.97 -7.50 2.16
CA LYS A 2 8.48 -6.86 0.94
C LYS A 2 7.65 -5.63 0.63
N LEU A 3 8.27 -4.60 0.06
CA LEU A 3 7.59 -3.38 -0.37
C LEU A 3 7.63 -3.27 -1.88
N TYR A 4 6.55 -2.77 -2.46
CA TYR A 4 6.44 -2.57 -3.89
C TYR A 4 5.95 -1.16 -4.21
N LEU A 5 6.56 -0.57 -5.23
CA LEU A 5 5.97 0.52 -5.99
C LEU A 5 5.04 -0.09 -7.03
N VAL A 6 3.75 0.26 -6.97
CA VAL A 6 2.73 -0.22 -7.92
C VAL A 6 2.45 0.90 -8.90
N LYS A 7 2.51 0.56 -10.19
CA LYS A 7 2.27 1.50 -11.28
C LYS A 7 1.19 1.02 -12.22
N GLU A 8 0.39 1.96 -12.68
CA GLU A 8 -0.42 1.84 -13.88
C GLU A 8 0.24 2.71 -14.95
N ASP A 9 0.71 2.08 -16.02
CA ASP A 9 1.61 2.70 -16.99
C ASP A 9 2.84 3.39 -16.32
N GLU A 10 2.92 4.71 -16.36
CA GLU A 10 4.00 5.50 -15.75
C GLU A 10 3.61 6.14 -14.40
N GLN A 11 2.32 6.08 -14.04
CA GLN A 11 1.81 6.72 -12.83
C GLN A 11 1.97 5.81 -11.62
N VAL A 12 2.44 6.39 -10.51
CA VAL A 12 2.47 5.73 -9.21
C VAL A 12 1.06 5.73 -8.64
N VAL A 13 0.49 4.55 -8.45
CA VAL A 13 -0.88 4.38 -7.94
C VAL A 13 -0.90 3.83 -6.52
N TRP A 14 0.11 3.03 -6.12
CA TRP A 14 0.21 2.53 -4.75
C TRP A 14 1.65 2.35 -4.28
N VAL A 15 1.82 2.43 -2.96
CA VAL A 15 2.89 1.75 -2.24
C VAL A 15 2.26 0.56 -1.54
N ALA A 16 2.70 -0.65 -1.90
CA ALA A 16 2.16 -1.90 -1.36
C ALA A 16 3.17 -2.60 -0.45
N ALA A 17 2.67 -3.32 0.55
CA ALA A 17 3.46 -4.16 1.44
C ALA A 17 2.94 -5.60 1.39
N LEU A 18 3.82 -6.55 1.08
CA LEU A 18 3.52 -7.97 1.07
C LEU A 18 4.11 -8.65 2.32
N ALA A 19 3.22 -9.21 3.13
CA ALA A 19 3.58 -10.01 4.29
C ALA A 19 3.01 -11.43 4.12
N HIS A 20 3.88 -12.39 3.80
CA HIS A 20 3.49 -13.73 3.36
C HIS A 20 2.56 -13.66 2.14
N GLU A 21 1.27 -13.93 2.33
CA GLU A 21 0.24 -13.94 1.28
C GLU A 21 -0.72 -12.75 1.40
N THR A 22 -0.57 -11.90 2.42
CA THR A 22 -1.41 -10.70 2.58
C THR A 22 -0.74 -9.50 1.93
N MET A 23 -1.47 -8.87 1.01
CA MET A 23 -1.06 -7.61 0.40
C MET A 23 -1.77 -6.46 1.10
N TYR A 24 -1.00 -5.46 1.50
CA TYR A 24 -1.51 -4.22 2.06
C TYR A 24 -1.24 -3.08 1.08
N GLY A 25 -2.17 -2.16 0.93
CA GLY A 25 -1.99 -0.90 0.20
C GLY A 25 -1.94 0.29 1.16
N TYR A 26 -1.00 1.20 0.95
CA TYR A 26 -1.01 2.49 1.64
C TYR A 26 -2.17 3.36 1.11
N VAL A 27 -3.06 3.80 2.00
CA VAL A 27 -4.19 4.67 1.66
C VAL A 27 -3.88 6.07 2.20
N PRO A 28 -3.62 7.08 1.33
CA PRO A 28 -3.24 8.41 1.77
C PRO A 28 -4.30 9.09 2.65
N ASN A 29 -5.59 8.88 2.35
CA ASN A 29 -6.71 9.46 3.10
C ASN A 29 -6.73 9.03 4.58
N THR A 30 -6.24 7.83 4.90
CA THR A 30 -6.18 7.33 6.29
C THR A 30 -4.78 7.45 6.90
N GLY A 31 -3.76 7.60 6.07
CA GLY A 31 -2.35 7.59 6.46
C GLY A 31 -1.82 6.23 6.87
N LYS A 32 -2.50 5.12 6.52
CA LYS A 32 -2.19 3.76 6.98
C LYS A 32 -2.16 2.73 5.86
N PHE A 33 -1.61 1.56 6.16
CA PHE A 33 -1.66 0.39 5.29
C PHE A 33 -2.87 -0.47 5.64
N HIS A 34 -3.70 -0.79 4.65
CA HIS A 34 -4.91 -1.61 4.80
C HIS A 34 -4.80 -2.89 3.98
N ASP A 35 -5.41 -3.99 4.45
CA ASP A 35 -5.51 -5.22 3.65
C ASP A 35 -6.23 -4.88 2.33
N ASN A 36 -5.59 -5.21 1.22
CA ASN A 36 -6.08 -4.89 -0.11
C ASN A 36 -6.14 -6.16 -0.95
N ASN A 37 -7.31 -6.81 -0.91
CA ASN A 37 -7.56 -8.03 -1.66
C ASN A 37 -7.48 -7.81 -3.18
N ALA A 38 -7.83 -6.62 -3.67
CA ALA A 38 -7.73 -6.29 -5.09
C ALA A 38 -6.26 -6.27 -5.55
N LEU A 39 -5.37 -5.59 -4.82
CA LEU A 39 -3.92 -5.62 -5.09
C LEU A 39 -3.34 -7.04 -4.95
N ARG A 40 -3.81 -7.83 -3.99
CA ARG A 40 -3.39 -9.23 -3.87
C ARG A 40 -3.78 -10.05 -5.11
N ASN A 41 -5.03 -9.93 -5.54
CA ASN A 41 -5.55 -10.64 -6.71
C ASN A 41 -4.78 -10.23 -7.98
N ASP A 42 -4.55 -8.94 -8.16
CA ASP A 42 -3.80 -8.43 -9.29
C ASP A 42 -2.34 -8.92 -9.29
N PHE A 43 -1.66 -8.89 -8.15
CA PHE A 43 -0.27 -9.35 -8.01
C PHE A 43 -0.08 -10.82 -8.42
N TYR A 44 -1.02 -11.70 -8.07
CA TYR A 44 -0.89 -13.13 -8.34
C TYR A 44 -1.54 -13.59 -9.66
N LEU A 45 -2.65 -12.97 -10.06
CA LEU A 45 -3.53 -13.48 -11.12
C LEU A 45 -3.72 -12.50 -12.28
N GLU A 46 -4.19 -11.29 -12.03
CA GLU A 46 -4.70 -10.40 -13.10
C GLU A 46 -3.58 -9.65 -13.85
N ARG A 47 -2.55 -9.20 -13.13
CA ARG A 47 -1.34 -8.54 -13.67
C ARG A 47 -1.63 -7.31 -14.53
N HIS A 48 -2.62 -6.51 -14.13
CA HIS A 48 -2.92 -5.21 -14.68
C HIS A 48 -1.85 -4.17 -14.29
N PHE A 49 -1.35 -4.20 -13.06
CA PHE A 49 -0.29 -3.28 -12.63
C PHE A 49 1.12 -3.84 -12.79
N THR A 50 2.09 -2.92 -12.83
CA THR A 50 3.51 -3.25 -12.68
C THR A 50 3.93 -3.11 -11.23
N TYR A 51 4.61 -4.13 -10.71
CA TYR A 51 5.12 -4.18 -9.34
C TYR A 51 6.64 -4.14 -9.34
N GLN A 52 7.20 -3.05 -8.84
CA GLN A 52 8.64 -2.89 -8.67
C GLN A 52 8.99 -3.04 -7.18
N GLU A 53 9.82 -4.02 -6.82
CA GLU A 53 10.29 -4.16 -5.43
C GLU A 53 11.14 -2.92 -5.04
N ILE A 54 10.83 -2.33 -3.89
CA ILE A 54 11.50 -1.14 -3.35
C ILE A 54 11.95 -1.36 -1.90
N GLY A 55 12.92 -0.56 -1.45
CA GLY A 55 13.37 -0.55 -0.07
C GLY A 55 12.59 0.42 0.82
N SER A 56 12.72 0.26 2.14
CA SER A 56 12.00 1.08 3.14
C SER A 56 12.27 2.58 3.02
N ALA A 57 13.48 2.98 2.61
CA ALA A 57 13.84 4.38 2.42
C ALA A 57 13.06 5.01 1.25
N GLU A 58 12.88 4.27 0.16
CA GLU A 58 12.15 4.74 -1.01
C GLU A 58 10.65 4.77 -0.75
N ALA A 59 10.11 3.72 -0.13
CA ALA A 59 8.71 3.69 0.28
C ALA A 59 8.36 4.86 1.22
N ARG A 60 9.26 5.20 2.16
CA ARG A 60 9.09 6.38 3.03
C ARG A 60 9.02 7.67 2.23
N ARG A 61 9.87 7.85 1.21
CA ARG A 61 9.86 9.03 0.36
C ARG A 61 8.57 9.14 -0.41
N LEU A 62 8.13 8.05 -1.05
CA LEU A 62 6.87 8.02 -1.81
C LEU A 62 5.65 8.33 -0.95
N ILE A 63 5.61 7.79 0.29
CA ILE A 63 4.55 8.11 1.25
C ILE A 63 4.58 9.59 1.65
N ALA A 64 5.76 10.16 1.87
CA ALA A 64 5.93 11.55 2.30
C ALA A 64 5.72 12.57 1.17
N ASP A 65 6.16 12.25 -0.05
CA ASP A 65 6.03 13.09 -1.24
C ASP A 65 4.57 13.10 -1.76
N GLY A 66 3.76 12.13 -1.31
CA GLY A 66 2.32 12.08 -1.51
C GLY A 66 1.96 11.26 -2.75
N ILE A 67 1.45 10.05 -2.51
CA ILE A 67 0.57 9.40 -3.49
C ILE A 67 -0.75 10.19 -3.48
N GLU A 68 -1.32 10.45 -4.65
CA GLU A 68 -2.58 11.16 -4.75
C GLU A 68 -3.65 10.46 -3.89
N PRO A 69 -4.36 11.19 -3.00
CA PRO A 69 -5.49 10.64 -2.26
C PRO A 69 -6.57 10.17 -3.21
N PHE A 70 -7.33 9.16 -2.78
CA PHE A 70 -8.52 8.72 -3.50
C PHE A 70 -9.59 9.82 -3.46
N ASP A 71 -10.31 9.98 -4.57
CA ASP A 71 -11.47 10.87 -4.63
C ASP A 71 -12.55 10.37 -3.67
N GLU A 72 -12.93 11.23 -2.72
CA GLU A 72 -13.88 10.87 -1.66
C GLU A 72 -15.31 10.61 -2.17
N THR A 73 -15.64 11.10 -3.35
CA THR A 73 -16.96 10.89 -3.97
C THR A 73 -16.99 9.58 -4.75
N GLU A 74 -15.90 9.27 -5.47
CA GLU A 74 -15.82 8.05 -6.29
C GLU A 74 -15.52 6.80 -5.45
N ALA A 75 -14.78 6.96 -4.34
CA ALA A 75 -14.34 5.87 -3.46
C ALA A 75 -15.01 5.86 -2.08
N ASP A 76 -16.16 6.53 -1.89
CA ASP A 76 -16.85 6.70 -0.60
C ASP A 76 -16.99 5.39 0.20
N GLU A 77 -17.49 4.33 -0.45
CA GLU A 77 -17.69 3.03 0.22
C GLU A 77 -16.37 2.42 0.71
N ALA A 78 -15.33 2.38 -0.14
CA ALA A 78 -14.02 1.83 0.22
C ALA A 78 -13.32 2.67 1.30
N LEU A 79 -13.43 4.00 1.21
CA LEU A 79 -12.88 4.92 2.19
C LEU A 79 -13.58 4.78 3.55
N ALA A 80 -14.90 4.63 3.57
CA ALA A 80 -15.65 4.37 4.78
C ALA A 80 -15.21 3.05 5.44
N GLU A 81 -15.00 2.00 4.66
CA GLU A 81 -14.47 0.73 5.16
C GLU A 81 -13.06 0.88 5.74
N TRP A 82 -12.15 1.57 5.05
CA TRP A 82 -10.78 1.78 5.54
C TRP A 82 -10.74 2.68 6.77
N HIS A 83 -11.59 3.70 6.87
CA HIS A 83 -11.71 4.50 8.09
C HIS A 83 -12.20 3.68 9.29
N ALA A 84 -13.04 2.67 9.05
CA ALA A 84 -13.52 1.77 10.09
C ALA A 84 -12.55 0.60 10.42
N ASP A 85 -11.48 0.43 9.64
CA ASP A 85 -10.53 -0.67 9.77
C ASP A 85 -9.59 -0.48 10.99
N ASN A 86 -9.87 -1.23 12.05
CA ASN A 86 -9.06 -1.25 13.26
C ASN A 86 -7.81 -2.14 13.18
N LYS A 87 -7.58 -2.82 12.04
CA LYS A 87 -6.41 -3.69 11.81
C LYS A 87 -5.39 -3.04 10.88
N ALA A 88 -5.62 -1.81 10.46
CA ALA A 88 -4.71 -1.03 9.63
C ALA A 88 -3.34 -0.89 10.29
N LEU A 89 -2.28 -1.05 9.51
CA LEU A 89 -0.89 -1.03 9.98
C LEU A 89 -0.30 0.37 9.86
N ASP A 90 0.51 0.76 10.84
CA ASP A 90 1.22 2.03 10.80
C ASP A 90 2.38 1.97 9.79
N PRO A 91 2.58 3.00 8.97
CA PRO A 91 3.70 3.04 8.02
C PRO A 91 5.06 2.84 8.67
N ALA A 92 5.31 3.37 9.86
CA ALA A 92 6.60 3.20 10.54
C ALA A 92 6.87 1.73 10.89
N GLU A 93 5.85 1.00 11.36
CA GLU A 93 5.96 -0.43 11.68
C GLU A 93 6.22 -1.27 10.43
N VAL A 94 5.45 -1.02 9.36
CA VAL A 94 5.60 -1.68 8.05
C VAL A 94 7.02 -1.47 7.50
N LEU A 95 7.49 -0.22 7.49
CA LEU A 95 8.81 0.13 6.97
C LEU A 95 9.95 -0.47 7.82
N SER A 96 9.77 -0.55 9.14
CA SER A 96 10.73 -1.19 10.06
C SER A 96 10.85 -2.69 9.79
N MET A 97 9.71 -3.39 9.69
CA MET A 97 9.67 -4.83 9.36
C MET A 97 10.27 -5.13 7.99
N ALA A 98 10.01 -4.28 7.00
CA ALA A 98 10.59 -4.40 5.65
C ALA A 98 12.12 -4.17 5.63
N ALA A 99 12.64 -3.34 6.54
CA ALA A 99 14.08 -3.14 6.69
C ALA A 99 14.80 -4.29 7.42
N GLY A 100 14.06 -5.33 7.85
CA GLY A 100 14.62 -6.48 8.57
C GLY A 100 14.83 -6.22 10.07
N PHE A 101 14.33 -5.10 10.60
CA PHE A 101 14.29 -4.86 12.03
C PHE A 101 13.09 -5.62 12.62
N ASN A 102 13.38 -6.74 13.25
CA ASN A 102 12.43 -7.42 14.13
C ASN A 102 12.70 -6.90 15.56
N PRO A 103 11.72 -6.33 16.27
CA PRO A 103 11.88 -5.97 17.67
C PRO A 103 12.18 -7.20 18.56
#